data_AF-A0AAW1K4M8-F1
#
_entry.id   AF-A0AAW1K4M8-F1
#
_cell.length_a   1.000
_cell.length_b   1.000
_cell.length_c   1.000
_cell.angle_alpha   90.00
_cell.angle_beta   90.00
_cell.angle_gamma   90.00
#
_symmetry.space_group_name_H-M   'P 1'
#
loop_
_entity.id
_entity.type
_entity.pdbx_description
1 polymer ?
#
loop_
_entity_poly.entity_id
_entity_poly.type
_entity_poly.pdbx_seq_one_letter_code
_entity_poly.pdbx_strand_id
1 'polypeptide(L)'
;MEGIVAIFDFDKTIIDVDSDNWVIDELGYTKLFSKLLLTMPWNTLMDTMMHEMHAKGVTIDDIANVLTRILIHPRVVPAIKATHAMGCDMKVVSDANMFFIETVLNHLGIRNYFSEIATNLSYVDDEGRLRIFPHCDFVKSPHGCCNPCPPNMCKGEVIKRILSEEGNK
;
A
#
# COMPACT_ATOMS: atom_id res chain seq x y z
N MET A 1 14.13 -23.72 -1.08
CA MET A 1 14.69 -22.61 -0.30
C MET A 1 13.82 -22.41 0.93
N GLU A 2 13.65 -23.46 1.74
CA GLU A 2 12.87 -23.36 2.97
C GLU A 2 13.63 -22.48 3.96
N GLY A 3 12.92 -21.55 4.63
CA GLY A 3 13.52 -20.59 5.55
C GLY A 3 14.00 -19.27 4.93
N ILE A 4 13.70 -18.99 3.65
CA ILE A 4 13.94 -17.67 3.04
C ILE A 4 12.67 -16.83 3.07
N VAL A 5 12.76 -15.62 3.61
CA VAL A 5 11.71 -14.59 3.49
C VAL A 5 12.03 -13.65 2.33
N ALA A 6 11.08 -13.50 1.41
CA ALA A 6 11.13 -12.52 0.34
C ALA A 6 10.18 -11.36 0.64
N ILE A 7 10.75 -10.17 0.82
CA ILE A 7 10.01 -8.95 1.15
C ILE A 7 9.93 -8.06 -0.09
N PHE A 8 8.71 -7.66 -0.44
CA PHE A 8 8.44 -6.81 -1.60
C PHE A 8 7.89 -5.46 -1.13
N ASP A 9 8.39 -4.38 -1.73
CA ASP A 9 7.62 -3.15 -1.79
C ASP A 9 6.48 -3.30 -2.83
N PHE A 10 5.51 -2.39 -2.83
CA PHE A 10 4.36 -2.43 -3.73
C PHE A 10 4.48 -1.39 -4.85
N ASP A 11 4.35 -0.10 -4.53
CA ASP A 11 4.48 0.99 -5.50
C ASP A 11 5.87 0.97 -6.15
N LYS A 12 5.90 1.19 -7.47
CA LYS A 12 7.14 1.16 -8.28
C LYS A 12 7.97 -0.12 -8.11
N THR A 13 7.35 -1.23 -7.71
CA THR A 13 7.98 -2.54 -7.49
C THR A 13 7.12 -3.69 -8.01
N ILE A 14 5.97 -3.96 -7.37
CA ILE A 14 4.98 -4.93 -7.88
C ILE A 14 4.18 -4.27 -9.01
N ILE A 15 3.84 -3.00 -8.83
CA ILE A 15 3.25 -2.15 -9.87
C ILE A 15 4.28 -1.15 -10.38
N ASP A 16 4.13 -0.69 -11.63
CA ASP A 16 5.13 0.19 -12.27
C ASP A 16 4.96 1.68 -11.87
N VAL A 17 3.88 2.00 -11.16
CA VAL A 17 3.48 3.37 -10.82
C VAL A 17 3.36 3.54 -9.30
N ASP A 18 3.13 4.78 -8.89
CA ASP A 18 2.64 5.11 -7.56
C ASP A 18 1.10 4.99 -7.56
N SER A 19 0.54 4.15 -6.68
CA SER A 19 -0.89 3.84 -6.67
C SER A 19 -1.77 5.01 -6.25
N ASP A 20 -1.31 5.86 -5.34
CA ASP A 20 -2.02 7.07 -4.94
C ASP A 20 -2.12 8.04 -6.13
N ASN A 21 -0.99 8.36 -6.75
CA ASN A 21 -0.96 9.21 -7.94
C ASN A 21 -1.83 8.64 -9.07
N TRP A 22 -1.77 7.32 -9.31
CA TRP A 22 -2.59 6.66 -10.33
C TRP A 22 -4.08 6.88 -10.11
N VAL A 23 -4.58 6.64 -8.89
CA VAL A 23 -5.99 6.83 -8.55
C VAL A 23 -6.41 8.29 -8.69
N ILE A 24 -5.58 9.22 -8.19
CA ILE A 24 -5.86 10.65 -8.25
C ILE A 24 -5.93 11.16 -9.70
N ASP A 25 -5.00 10.74 -10.55
CA ASP A 25 -4.92 11.19 -11.93
C ASP A 25 -6.05 10.60 -12.78
N GLU A 26 -6.31 9.29 -12.67
CA GLU A 26 -7.36 8.60 -13.43
C GLU A 26 -8.78 9.08 -13.07
N LEU A 27 -9.00 9.52 -11.83
CA LEU A 27 -10.28 10.08 -11.40
C LEU A 27 -10.39 11.60 -11.65
N GLY A 28 -9.34 12.25 -12.16
CA GLY A 28 -9.35 13.67 -12.53
C GLY A 28 -9.20 14.64 -11.34
N TYR A 29 -8.55 14.20 -10.26
CA TYR A 29 -8.40 14.98 -9.02
C TYR A 29 -7.03 15.64 -8.83
N THR A 30 -6.13 15.54 -9.82
CA THR A 30 -4.75 16.07 -9.77
C THR A 30 -4.67 17.51 -9.29
N LYS A 31 -5.55 18.40 -9.79
CA LYS A 31 -5.54 19.83 -9.40
C LYS A 31 -5.86 20.04 -7.92
N LEU A 32 -6.81 19.29 -7.38
CA LEU A 32 -7.16 19.37 -5.96
C LEU A 32 -6.03 18.80 -5.11
N PHE A 33 -5.51 17.64 -5.51
CA PHE A 33 -4.37 17.00 -4.87
C PHE A 33 -3.15 17.94 -4.78
N SER A 34 -2.74 18.57 -5.90
CA SER A 34 -1.59 19.49 -5.90
C SER A 34 -1.78 20.68 -4.96
N LYS A 35 -3.02 21.17 -4.81
CA LYS A 35 -3.33 22.26 -3.86
C LYS A 35 -3.18 21.81 -2.42
N LEU A 36 -3.69 20.63 -2.08
CA LEU A 36 -3.70 20.10 -0.72
C LEU A 36 -2.33 19.56 -0.29
N LEU A 37 -1.53 19.05 -1.23
CA LEU A 37 -0.17 18.52 -0.99
C LEU A 37 0.75 19.50 -0.25
N LEU A 38 0.58 20.80 -0.46
CA LEU A 38 1.38 21.84 0.19
C LEU A 38 0.95 22.15 1.63
N THR A 39 -0.14 21.54 2.11
CA THR A 39 -0.81 21.92 3.37
C THR A 39 -0.82 20.83 4.43
N MET A 40 -0.54 19.58 4.08
CA MET A 40 -0.63 18.45 5.00
C MET A 40 0.30 17.29 4.63
N PRO A 41 0.64 16.40 5.58
CA PRO A 41 1.40 15.18 5.29
C PRO A 41 0.66 14.25 4.32
N TRP A 42 1.43 13.46 3.56
CA TRP A 42 0.89 12.58 2.50
C TRP A 42 -0.24 11.64 2.95
N ASN A 43 -0.09 10.97 4.10
CA ASN A 43 -1.11 10.05 4.59
C ASN A 43 -2.44 10.77 4.92
N THR A 44 -2.35 11.94 5.59
CA THR A 44 -3.52 12.80 5.87
C THR A 44 -4.12 13.37 4.58
N LEU A 45 -3.27 13.71 3.61
CA LEU A 45 -3.70 14.14 2.28
C LEU A 45 -4.53 13.06 1.61
N MET A 46 -4.07 11.82 1.60
CA MET A 46 -4.78 10.73 0.93
C MET A 46 -6.13 10.42 1.59
N ASP A 47 -6.24 10.38 2.93
CA ASP A 47 -7.54 10.26 3.62
C ASP A 47 -8.47 11.44 3.26
N THR A 48 -7.92 12.66 3.20
CA THR A 48 -8.67 13.85 2.78
C THR A 48 -9.14 13.75 1.33
N MET A 49 -8.30 13.25 0.42
CA MET A 49 -8.69 13.03 -0.97
C MET A 49 -9.80 11.99 -1.10
N MET A 50 -9.75 10.89 -0.33
CA MET A 50 -10.84 9.91 -0.32
C MET A 50 -12.17 10.54 0.13
N HIS A 51 -12.12 11.44 1.12
CA HIS A 51 -13.29 12.20 1.54
C HIS A 51 -13.82 13.13 0.44
N GLU A 52 -12.95 13.94 -0.17
CA GLU A 52 -13.33 14.90 -1.22
C GLU A 52 -13.88 14.21 -2.48
N MET A 53 -13.32 13.06 -2.85
CA MET A 53 -13.79 12.25 -3.97
C MET A 53 -15.17 11.64 -3.65
N HIS A 54 -15.33 11.07 -2.46
CA HIS A 54 -16.60 10.49 -2.03
C HIS A 54 -17.71 11.55 -1.96
N ALA A 55 -17.42 12.75 -1.44
CA ALA A 55 -18.37 13.86 -1.38
C ALA A 55 -18.87 14.32 -2.77
N LYS A 56 -18.13 13.99 -3.85
CA LYS A 56 -18.50 14.26 -5.24
C LYS A 56 -19.08 13.03 -5.96
N GLY A 57 -19.38 11.96 -5.23
CA GLY A 57 -20.04 10.77 -5.75
C GLY A 57 -19.12 9.69 -6.28
N VAL A 58 -17.79 9.79 -6.09
CA VAL A 58 -16.88 8.67 -6.38
C VAL A 58 -17.17 7.54 -5.40
N THR A 59 -17.42 6.35 -5.94
CA THR A 59 -17.69 5.15 -5.16
C THR A 59 -16.42 4.34 -4.92
N ILE A 60 -16.47 3.41 -3.96
CA ILE A 60 -15.38 2.46 -3.74
C ILE A 60 -15.12 1.59 -4.98
N ASP A 61 -16.17 1.25 -5.73
CA ASP A 61 -16.07 0.47 -6.96
C ASP A 61 -15.37 1.25 -8.08
N ASP A 62 -15.57 2.58 -8.17
CA ASP A 62 -14.83 3.41 -9.12
C ASP A 62 -13.33 3.38 -8.84
N ILE A 63 -12.94 3.47 -7.57
CA ILE A 63 -11.53 3.36 -7.14
C ILE A 63 -10.99 1.97 -7.47
N ALA A 64 -11.74 0.91 -7.15
CA ALA A 64 -11.33 -0.46 -7.45
C ALA A 64 -11.15 -0.68 -8.97
N ASN A 65 -12.08 -0.19 -9.79
CA ASN A 65 -12.02 -0.27 -11.24
C ASN A 65 -10.78 0.43 -11.81
N VAL A 66 -10.40 1.59 -11.26
CA VAL A 66 -9.16 2.28 -11.62
C VAL A 66 -7.92 1.44 -11.26
N LEU A 67 -7.91 0.85 -10.07
CA LEU A 67 -6.80 0.00 -9.62
C LEU A 67 -6.64 -1.28 -10.45
N THR A 68 -7.73 -1.88 -10.95
CA THR A 68 -7.63 -3.06 -11.83
C THR A 68 -6.97 -2.77 -13.17
N ARG A 69 -6.90 -1.51 -13.59
CA ARG A 69 -6.25 -1.08 -14.85
C ARG A 69 -4.79 -0.66 -14.66
N ILE A 70 -4.25 -0.78 -13.44
CA ILE A 70 -2.92 -0.29 -13.10
C ILE A 70 -1.82 -1.00 -13.89
N LEU A 71 -0.75 -0.25 -14.20
CA LEU A 71 0.36 -0.75 -15.01
C LEU A 71 1.28 -1.66 -14.19
N ILE A 72 1.60 -2.83 -14.75
CA ILE A 72 2.57 -3.77 -14.18
C ILE A 72 3.50 -4.32 -15.27
N HIS A 73 4.75 -4.59 -14.91
CA HIS A 73 5.65 -5.30 -15.81
C HIS A 73 5.18 -6.77 -15.98
N PRO A 74 5.07 -7.32 -17.21
CA PRO A 74 4.52 -8.67 -17.48
C PRO A 74 5.21 -9.85 -16.76
N ARG A 75 6.42 -9.62 -16.24
CA ARG A 75 7.24 -10.61 -15.51
C ARG A 75 7.01 -10.62 -13.99
N VAL A 76 6.29 -9.66 -13.42
CA VAL A 76 6.04 -9.59 -11.97
C VAL A 76 5.28 -10.82 -11.48
N VAL A 77 4.13 -11.12 -12.08
CA VAL A 77 3.32 -12.29 -11.68
C VAL A 77 4.08 -13.61 -11.83
N PRO A 78 4.73 -13.90 -12.98
CA PRO A 78 5.59 -15.09 -13.10
C PRO A 78 6.69 -15.16 -12.05
N ALA A 79 7.36 -14.05 -11.74
CA ALA A 79 8.43 -14.02 -10.75
C ALA A 79 7.91 -14.31 -9.33
N ILE A 80 6.79 -13.70 -8.92
CA ILE A 80 6.16 -13.95 -7.61
C ILE A 80 5.80 -15.44 -7.48
N LYS A 81 5.15 -16.01 -8.49
CA LYS A 81 4.77 -17.43 -8.51
C LYS A 81 5.98 -18.36 -8.43
N ALA A 82 7.04 -18.07 -9.19
CA ALA A 82 8.27 -18.85 -9.17
C ALA A 82 8.97 -18.77 -7.81
N THR A 83 9.06 -17.59 -7.20
CA THR A 83 9.66 -17.41 -5.88
C THR A 83 8.90 -18.17 -4.80
N HIS A 84 7.57 -18.10 -4.79
CA HIS A 84 6.77 -18.89 -3.87
C HIS A 84 6.92 -20.40 -4.12
N ALA A 85 6.97 -20.85 -5.38
CA ALA A 85 7.18 -22.26 -5.71
C ALA A 85 8.54 -22.81 -5.24
N MET A 86 9.52 -21.94 -4.98
CA MET A 86 10.79 -22.33 -4.35
C MET A 86 10.71 -22.48 -2.82
N GLY A 87 9.55 -22.23 -2.21
CA GLY A 87 9.31 -22.36 -0.77
C GLY A 87 9.62 -21.09 0.04
N CYS A 88 9.70 -19.93 -0.61
CA CYS A 88 9.85 -18.66 0.11
C CYS A 88 8.58 -18.26 0.84
N ASP A 89 8.73 -17.73 2.06
CA ASP A 89 7.68 -16.95 2.70
C ASP A 89 7.66 -15.54 2.11
N MET A 90 6.55 -15.17 1.46
CA MET A 90 6.45 -13.91 0.73
C MET A 90 5.69 -12.89 1.58
N LYS A 91 6.23 -11.68 1.71
CA LYS A 91 5.60 -10.59 2.46
C LYS A 91 5.63 -9.29 1.67
N VAL A 92 4.62 -8.44 1.86
CA VAL A 92 4.62 -7.07 1.36
C VAL A 92 4.89 -6.11 2.51
N VAL A 93 5.84 -5.19 2.32
CA VAL A 93 6.12 -4.09 3.24
C VAL A 93 6.11 -2.80 2.42
N SER A 94 5.00 -2.08 2.46
CA SER A 94 4.81 -0.91 1.60
C SER A 94 4.10 0.24 2.29
N ASP A 95 4.45 1.47 1.88
CA ASP A 95 3.87 2.71 2.41
C ASP A 95 2.63 3.15 1.62
N ALA A 96 2.05 2.27 0.81
CA ALA A 96 0.73 2.42 0.19
C ALA A 96 -0.38 2.26 1.25
N ASN A 97 -1.54 1.73 0.88
CA ASN A 97 -2.61 1.37 1.81
C ASN A 97 -3.18 -0.03 1.54
N MET A 98 -3.77 -0.65 2.57
CA MET A 98 -4.25 -2.04 2.50
C MET A 98 -5.26 -2.27 1.37
N PHE A 99 -6.22 -1.35 1.17
CA PHE A 99 -7.26 -1.49 0.17
C PHE A 99 -6.68 -1.49 -1.25
N PHE A 100 -5.71 -0.61 -1.54
CA PHE A 100 -5.07 -0.56 -2.85
C PHE A 100 -4.27 -1.82 -3.12
N ILE A 101 -3.43 -2.24 -2.16
CA ILE A 101 -2.61 -3.44 -2.29
C ILE A 101 -3.51 -4.66 -2.51
N GLU A 102 -4.50 -4.89 -1.65
CA GLU A 102 -5.34 -6.09 -1.77
C GLU A 102 -6.17 -6.09 -3.05
N THR A 103 -6.71 -4.95 -3.47
CA THR A 103 -7.47 -4.86 -4.72
C THR A 103 -6.64 -5.29 -5.92
N VAL A 104 -5.41 -4.76 -6.05
CA VAL A 104 -4.51 -5.11 -7.16
C VAL A 104 -4.04 -6.56 -7.05
N LEU A 105 -3.60 -7.01 -5.87
CA LEU A 105 -3.12 -8.39 -5.70
C LEU A 105 -4.23 -9.44 -5.95
N ASN A 106 -5.47 -9.13 -5.59
CA ASN A 106 -6.63 -9.97 -5.88
C ASN A 106 -6.94 -9.99 -7.38
N HIS A 107 -6.95 -8.83 -8.03
CA HIS A 107 -7.15 -8.72 -9.47
C HIS A 107 -6.10 -9.54 -10.26
N LEU A 108 -4.84 -9.49 -9.83
CA LEU A 108 -3.73 -10.24 -10.44
C LEU A 108 -3.72 -11.73 -10.07
N GLY A 109 -4.60 -12.18 -9.17
CA GLY A 109 -4.66 -13.57 -8.70
C GLY A 109 -3.40 -13.99 -7.92
N ILE A 110 -2.75 -13.05 -7.23
CA ILE A 110 -1.50 -13.31 -6.49
C ILE A 110 -1.57 -12.98 -4.99
N ARG A 111 -2.71 -12.50 -4.48
CA ARG A 111 -2.87 -12.17 -3.05
C ARG A 111 -2.49 -13.33 -2.11
N ASN A 112 -2.86 -14.55 -2.47
CA ASN A 112 -2.65 -15.73 -1.63
C ASN A 112 -1.21 -16.23 -1.59
N TYR A 113 -0.29 -15.67 -2.40
CA TYR A 113 1.13 -15.98 -2.30
C TYR A 113 1.81 -15.23 -1.15
N PHE A 114 1.18 -14.18 -0.61
CA PHE A 114 1.73 -13.36 0.47
C PHE A 114 1.11 -13.71 1.82
N SER A 115 1.95 -14.12 2.78
CA SER A 115 1.54 -14.44 4.15
C SER A 115 1.20 -13.20 4.97
N GLU A 116 1.79 -12.06 4.62
CA GLU A 116 1.66 -10.82 5.38
C GLU A 116 1.75 -9.60 4.46
N ILE A 117 0.94 -8.58 4.78
CA ILE A 117 1.00 -7.25 4.18
C ILE A 117 1.10 -6.24 5.33
N ALA A 118 2.28 -5.66 5.51
CA ALA A 118 2.49 -4.57 6.44
C ALA A 118 2.44 -3.25 5.68
N THR A 119 1.45 -2.43 5.98
CA THR A 119 1.17 -1.17 5.28
C THR A 119 0.30 -0.24 6.13
N ASN A 120 -0.06 0.93 5.59
CA ASN A 120 -1.03 1.84 6.21
C ASN A 120 -2.43 1.17 6.21
N LEU A 121 -3.10 1.22 7.36
CA LEU A 121 -4.41 0.63 7.53
C LEU A 121 -5.43 1.37 6.66
N SER A 122 -6.39 0.63 6.10
CA SER A 122 -7.51 1.24 5.41
C SER A 122 -8.73 0.35 5.47
N TYR A 123 -9.92 0.97 5.51
CA TYR A 123 -11.20 0.27 5.46
C TYR A 123 -12.25 1.19 4.84
N VAL A 124 -13.33 0.60 4.32
CA VAL A 124 -14.50 1.34 3.86
C VAL A 124 -15.40 1.58 5.06
N ASP A 125 -15.70 2.84 5.38
CA ASP A 125 -16.58 3.19 6.49
C ASP A 125 -18.07 2.93 6.16
N ASP A 126 -18.94 3.13 7.14
CA ASP A 126 -20.40 2.89 7.01
C ASP A 126 -21.07 3.79 5.96
N GLU A 127 -20.41 4.87 5.54
CA GLU A 127 -20.88 5.78 4.49
C GLU A 127 -20.41 5.35 3.09
N GLY A 128 -19.59 4.30 2.99
CA GLY A 128 -19.02 3.83 1.73
C GLY A 128 -17.73 4.54 1.33
N ARG A 129 -17.13 5.34 2.23
CA ARG A 129 -15.88 6.07 1.96
C ARG A 129 -14.68 5.23 2.38
N LEU A 130 -13.66 5.21 1.54
CA LEU A 130 -12.36 4.67 1.91
C LEU A 130 -11.67 5.56 2.96
N ARG A 131 -11.34 4.98 4.11
CA ARG A 131 -10.53 5.61 5.15
C ARG A 131 -9.12 5.08 5.13
N ILE A 132 -8.14 5.96 5.33
CA ILE A 132 -6.72 5.62 5.36
C ILE A 132 -6.12 6.14 6.67
N PHE A 133 -5.40 5.27 7.37
CA PHE A 133 -4.76 5.56 8.65
C PHE A 133 -3.28 5.17 8.60
N PRO A 134 -2.40 5.92 9.26
CA PRO A 134 -0.99 5.61 9.24
C PRO A 134 -0.70 4.29 9.96
N HIS A 135 0.32 3.57 9.50
CA HIS A 135 0.77 2.34 10.16
C HIS A 135 1.24 2.61 11.61
N CYS A 136 1.90 3.74 11.83
CA CYS A 136 2.30 4.24 13.14
C CYS A 136 1.54 5.53 13.46
N ASP A 137 0.95 5.64 14.65
CA ASP A 137 0.37 6.91 15.14
C ASP A 137 1.51 7.91 15.43
N PHE A 138 1.88 8.67 14.40
CA PHE A 138 2.99 9.62 14.46
C PHE A 138 2.67 10.92 15.21
N VAL A 139 1.42 11.10 15.64
CA VAL A 139 1.03 12.22 16.50
C VAL A 139 1.27 11.87 17.96
N LYS A 140 0.94 10.65 18.38
CA LYS A 140 1.11 10.19 19.77
C LYS A 140 2.44 9.50 20.02
N SER A 141 2.93 8.74 19.06
CA SER A 141 4.10 7.86 19.20
C SER A 141 4.92 7.83 17.90
N PRO A 142 5.64 8.91 17.56
CA PRO A 142 6.56 8.90 16.43
C PRO A 142 7.66 7.86 16.64
N HIS A 143 8.01 7.12 15.57
CA HIS A 143 8.95 5.99 15.63
C HIS A 143 10.43 6.36 15.87
N GLY A 144 10.75 7.66 15.96
CA GLY A 144 12.05 8.15 16.43
C GLY A 144 13.26 7.80 15.55
N CYS A 145 13.04 7.40 14.29
CA CYS A 145 14.11 6.96 13.41
C CYS A 145 15.11 8.09 13.08
N CYS A 146 16.41 7.79 13.16
CA CYS A 146 17.48 8.74 12.79
C CYS A 146 17.67 8.91 11.27
N ASN A 147 17.15 7.97 10.48
CA ASN A 147 17.19 8.00 9.01
C ASN A 147 15.91 8.63 8.45
N PRO A 148 15.98 9.31 7.29
CA PRO A 148 14.79 9.86 6.65
C PRO A 148 13.83 8.73 6.28
N CYS A 149 12.69 8.67 6.96
CA CYS A 149 11.57 7.83 6.61
C CYS A 149 10.26 8.58 6.88
N PRO A 150 9.18 8.24 6.15
CA PRO A 150 7.87 8.86 6.36
C PRO A 150 7.39 8.69 7.81
N PRO A 151 6.67 9.67 8.37
CA PRO A 151 6.21 9.62 9.75
C PRO A 151 5.21 8.47 9.97
N ASN A 152 4.43 8.13 8.95
CA ASN A 152 3.37 7.14 9.01
C ASN A 152 3.85 5.69 9.00
N MET A 153 5.02 5.37 8.44
CA MET A 153 5.54 4.01 8.43
C MET A 153 7.07 3.96 8.28
N CYS A 154 7.75 3.26 9.19
CA CYS A 154 9.15 2.89 9.00
C CYS A 154 9.28 1.44 8.52
N LYS A 155 9.56 1.26 7.22
CA LYS A 155 9.78 -0.07 6.62
C LYS A 155 10.94 -0.83 7.31
N GLY A 156 11.97 -0.11 7.76
CA GLY A 156 13.11 -0.71 8.46
C GLY A 156 12.72 -1.39 9.78
N GLU A 157 11.88 -0.75 10.60
CA GLU A 157 11.38 -1.34 11.84
C GLU A 157 10.47 -2.53 11.58
N VAL A 158 9.61 -2.44 10.56
CA VAL A 158 8.76 -3.56 10.13
C VAL A 158 9.61 -4.77 9.69
N ILE A 159 10.65 -4.55 8.89
CA ILE A 159 11.56 -5.61 8.45
C ILE A 159 12.31 -6.22 9.64
N LYS A 160 12.78 -5.40 10.60
CA LYS A 160 13.43 -5.92 11.82
C LYS A 160 12.49 -6.81 12.63
N ARG A 161 11.22 -6.42 12.78
CA ARG A 161 10.20 -7.25 13.43
C ARG A 161 10.06 -8.60 12.72
N ILE A 162 9.88 -8.58 11.40
CA ILE A 162 9.77 -9.81 10.58
C ILE A 162 10.98 -10.72 10.78
N LEU A 163 12.20 -10.18 10.71
CA LEU A 163 13.43 -10.96 10.91
C LEU A 163 13.53 -11.55 12.32
N SER A 164 13.04 -10.84 13.34
CA SER A 164 13.02 -11.33 14.72
C SER A 164 11.99 -12.45 14.95
N GLU A 165 10.86 -12.41 14.26
CA GLU A 165 9.82 -13.44 14.34
C GLU A 165 10.29 -14.75 13.68
N GLU A 166 11.05 -14.65 12.57
CA GLU A 166 11.59 -15.83 11.87
C GLU A 166 12.81 -16.44 12.56
N GLY A 167 13.68 -15.63 13.18
CA GLY A 167 14.84 -16.14 13.93
C GLY A 167 14.46 -16.93 15.19
N ASN A 168 13.20 -16.88 15.61
CA ASN A 168 12.64 -17.60 16.75
C ASN A 168 11.86 -18.87 16.36
N LYS A 169 11.79 -19.22 15.06
CA LYS A 169 11.19 -20.46 14.56
C LYS A 169 12.26 -21.53 14.33
#